data_AF-A0A1F2YAQ2-F1
#
_entry.id   AF-A0A1F2YAQ2-F1
#
_cell.length_a   1.000
_cell.length_b   1.000
_cell.length_c   1.000
_cell.angle_alpha   90.00
_cell.angle_beta   90.00
_cell.angle_gamma   90.00
#
_symmetry.space_group_name_H-M   'P 1'
#
loop_
_entity.id
_entity.type
_entity.pdbx_description
1 polymer ?
#
loop_
_entity_poly.entity_id
_entity_poly.type
_entity_poly.pdbx_seq_one_letter_code
_entity_poly.pdbx_strand_id
1 'polypeptide(L)'
;MAKVREIRDLGEVELLEKLESLKEELFNLRFQLATGQLDNPMRIKQARHEVARILTVLREREIEAELGDLESVAAEAEEDR
;
A
#
# COMPACT_ATOMS: atom_id res chain seq x y z
N MET A 1 -9.11 12.55 1.50
CA MET A 1 -8.66 11.23 1.99
C MET A 1 -9.25 10.19 1.05
N ALA A 2 -8.41 9.48 0.30
CA ALA A 2 -8.88 8.44 -0.63
C ALA A 2 -9.64 7.34 0.12
N LYS A 3 -10.73 6.85 -0.47
CA LYS A 3 -11.51 5.75 0.11
C LYS A 3 -10.77 4.43 -0.16
N VAL A 4 -10.85 3.49 0.79
CA VAL A 4 -10.18 2.19 0.64
C VAL A 4 -10.64 1.43 -0.61
N ARG A 5 -11.90 1.60 -1.01
CA ARG A 5 -12.44 1.02 -2.25
C ARG A 5 -11.66 1.48 -3.48
N GLU A 6 -11.45 2.79 -3.62
CA GLU A 6 -10.68 3.38 -4.72
C GLU A 6 -9.24 2.85 -4.76
N ILE A 7 -8.65 2.51 -3.62
CA ILE A 7 -7.30 1.91 -3.56
C ILE A 7 -7.34 0.46 -4.03
N ARG A 8 -8.38 -0.30 -3.68
CA ARG A 8 -8.51 -1.70 -4.10
C ARG A 8 -8.77 -1.86 -5.60
N ASP A 9 -9.43 -0.88 -6.21
CA ASP A 9 -9.75 -0.86 -7.64
C ASP A 9 -8.53 -0.55 -8.53
N LEU A 10 -7.42 -0.06 -7.96
CA LEU A 10 -6.18 0.26 -8.70
C LEU A 10 -5.37 -1.00 -9.04
N GLY A 11 -4.67 -0.94 -10.17
CA GLY A 11 -3.67 -1.93 -10.56
C GLY A 11 -2.47 -1.95 -9.60
N GLU A 12 -1.71 -3.04 -9.57
CA GLU A 12 -0.52 -3.14 -8.70
C GLU A 12 0.55 -2.08 -9.05
N VAL A 13 0.81 -1.86 -10.34
CA VAL A 13 1.75 -0.83 -10.80
C VAL A 13 1.29 0.56 -10.36
N GLU A 14 0.01 0.88 -10.55
CA GLU A 14 -0.56 2.17 -10.13
C GLU A 14 -0.50 2.37 -8.61
N LEU A 15 -0.67 1.29 -7.84
CA LEU A 15 -0.51 1.32 -6.38
C LEU A 15 0.93 1.63 -5.97
N LEU A 16 1.91 1.03 -6.65
CA LEU A 16 3.33 1.27 -6.38
C LEU A 16 3.73 2.70 -6.75
N GLU A 17 3.32 3.20 -7.92
CA GLU A 17 3.57 4.59 -8.32
C GLU A 17 2.95 5.58 -7.32
N LYS A 18 1.71 5.34 -6.92
CA LYS A 18 1.01 6.18 -5.93
C LYS A 18 1.66 6.11 -4.55
N LEU A 19 2.18 4.94 -4.17
CA LEU A 19 2.95 4.76 -2.93
C LEU A 19 4.24 5.58 -2.95
N GLU A 20 4.98 5.58 -4.05
CA GLU A 20 6.21 6.34 -4.21
C GLU A 20 5.94 7.86 -4.14
N SER A 21 4.95 8.33 -4.88
CA SER A 21 4.52 9.74 -4.83
C SER A 21 4.14 10.19 -3.42
N LEU A 22 3.37 9.38 -2.68
CA LEU A 22 2.97 9.71 -1.30
C LEU A 22 4.15 9.68 -0.32
N LYS A 23 5.17 8.85 -0.55
CA LYS A 23 6.40 8.83 0.26
C LYS A 23 7.21 10.10 0.03
N GLU A 24 7.35 10.53 -1.22
CA GLU A 24 8.01 11.79 -1.58
C GLU A 24 7.27 12.99 -0.97
N GLU A 25 5.94 13.02 -1.09
CA GLU A 25 5.12 14.06 -0.45
C GLU A 25 5.33 14.08 1.07
N LEU A 26 5.32 12.92 1.72
CA LEU A 26 5.54 12.83 3.16
C LEU A 26 6.93 13.31 3.58
N PHE A 27 7.95 13.06 2.76
CA PHE A 27 9.30 13.60 2.96
C PHE A 27 9.29 15.14 2.88
N ASN A 28 8.71 15.70 1.83
CA ASN A 28 8.61 17.14 1.64
C ASN A 28 7.82 17.83 2.77
N LEU A 29 6.71 17.24 3.21
CA LEU A 29 5.93 17.76 4.34
C LEU A 29 6.70 17.73 5.67
N ARG A 30 7.52 16.69 5.89
CA ARG A 30 8.39 16.60 7.07
C ARG A 30 9.53 17.61 7.01
N PHE A 31 10.08 17.86 5.82
CA PHE A 31 11.07 18.90 5.62
C PHE A 31 10.49 20.29 5.90
N GLN A 32 9.32 20.60 5.34
CA GLN A 32 8.58 21.84 5.61
C GLN A 32 8.23 22.01 7.10
N LEU A 33 7.88 20.91 7.78
CA LEU A 33 7.62 20.93 9.22
C LEU A 33 8.89 21.33 10.00
N ALA A 34 10.05 20.80 9.61
CA ALA A 34 11.32 21.09 10.26
C ALA A 34 11.80 22.53 9.99
N THR A 35 11.51 23.10 8.82
CA THR A 35 11.82 24.50 8.48
C THR A 35 10.79 25.50 8.99
N GLY A 36 9.69 25.03 9.58
CA GLY A 36 8.59 25.88 10.08
C GLY A 36 7.74 26.51 8.97
N GLN A 37 7.81 25.99 7.75
CA GLN A 37 7.09 26.49 6.56
C GLN A 37 5.87 25.63 6.21
N LEU A 38 5.42 24.76 7.13
CA LEU A 38 4.30 23.86 6.88
C LEU A 38 2.95 24.56 7.09
N ASP A 39 2.19 24.72 6.01
CA ASP A 39 0.86 25.33 6.07
C ASP A 39 -0.20 24.42 6.71
N ASN A 40 -0.15 23.11 6.44
CA ASN A 40 -1.17 22.16 6.88
C ASN A 40 -0.61 20.89 7.54
N PRO A 41 -0.49 20.87 8.89
CA PRO A 41 -0.05 19.70 9.65
C PRO A 41 -0.93 18.45 9.48
N MET A 42 -2.22 18.62 9.16
CA MET A 42 -3.12 17.47 8.97
C MET A 42 -2.73 16.65 7.73
N ARG A 43 -2.08 17.26 6.73
CA ARG A 43 -1.70 16.56 5.51
C ARG A 43 -0.69 15.45 5.77
N ILE A 44 0.23 15.63 6.72
CA ILE A 44 1.19 14.58 7.16
C ILE A 44 0.43 13.33 7.64
N LYS A 45 -0.59 13.52 8.49
CA LYS A 45 -1.39 12.41 9.01
C LYS A 45 -2.17 11.72 7.89
N GLN A 46 -2.72 12.49 6.96
CA GLN A 46 -3.46 11.95 5.81
C GLN A 46 -2.56 11.14 4.88
N ALA A 47 -1.42 11.70 4.46
CA ALA A 47 -0.45 11.02 3.59
C ALA A 47 0.06 9.73 4.24
N ARG A 48 0.37 9.75 5.55
CA ARG A 48 0.76 8.55 6.31
C ARG A 48 -0.33 7.46 6.30
N HIS A 49 -1.60 7.83 6.47
CA HIS A 49 -2.70 6.88 6.41
C HIS A 49 -2.94 6.35 4.99
N GLU A 50 -2.74 7.17 3.96
CA GLU A 50 -2.85 6.76 2.57
C GLU A 50 -1.74 5.75 2.20
N VAL A 51 -0.50 6.01 2.62
CA VAL A 51 0.63 5.06 2.51
C VAL A 51 0.30 3.73 3.20
N ALA A 52 -0.16 3.78 4.45
CA ALA A 52 -0.47 2.56 5.21
C ALA A 52 -1.54 1.70 4.51
N ARG A 53 -2.60 2.32 3.98
CA ARG A 53 -3.68 1.59 3.27
C ARG A 53 -3.18 0.92 1.99
N ILE A 54 -2.34 1.60 1.22
CA ILE A 54 -1.77 1.01 -0.01
C ILE A 54 -0.92 -0.21 0.36
N LEU A 55 -0.04 -0.08 1.37
CA LEU A 55 0.78 -1.20 1.83
C LEU A 55 -0.06 -2.37 2.35
N THR A 56 -1.16 -2.10 3.06
CA THR A 56 -2.07 -3.16 3.51
C THR A 56 -2.70 -3.88 2.32
N VAL A 57 -3.20 -3.17 1.30
CA VAL A 57 -3.80 -3.80 0.11
C VAL A 57 -2.77 -4.62 -0.67
N LEU A 58 -1.55 -4.12 -0.82
CA LEU A 58 -0.46 -4.88 -1.46
C LEU A 58 -0.15 -6.16 -0.69
N ARG A 59 -0.09 -6.10 0.65
CA ARG A 59 0.14 -7.29 1.49
C ARG A 59 -1.05 -8.25 1.48
N GLU A 60 -2.28 -7.75 1.44
CA GLU A 60 -3.49 -8.57 1.28
C GLU A 60 -3.38 -9.42 0.00
N ARG A 61 -3.01 -8.79 -1.14
CA ARG A 61 -2.82 -9.48 -2.43
C ARG A 61 -1.67 -10.49 -2.40
N GLU A 62 -0.56 -10.14 -1.77
CA GLU A 62 0.59 -11.04 -1.61
C GLU A 62 0.21 -12.29 -0.80
N ILE A 63 -0.51 -12.13 0.31
CA ILE A 63 -0.98 -13.26 1.13
C ILE A 63 -1.98 -14.13 0.35
N GLU A 64 -2.90 -13.53 -0.42
CA GLU A 64 -3.82 -14.30 -1.26
C GLU A 64 -3.09 -15.14 -2.32
N ALA A 65 -2.03 -14.58 -2.93
CA ALA A 65 -1.18 -15.33 -3.87
C ALA A 65 -0.42 -16.47 -3.18
N GLU A 66 0.22 -16.20 -2.03
CA GLU A 66 0.93 -17.22 -1.24
C GLU A 66 0.00 -18.38 -0.81
N LEU A 67 -1.24 -18.07 -0.42
CA LEU A 67 -2.23 -19.09 -0.05
C LEU A 67 -2.66 -19.94 -1.25
N GLY A 68 -2.87 -19.34 -2.42
CA GLY A 68 -3.20 -20.08 -3.64
C GLY A 68 -2.06 -21.01 -4.09
N ASP A 69 -0.81 -20.57 -3.97
CA ASP A 69 0.35 -21.39 -4.27
C ASP A 69 0.42 -22.61 -3.33
N LEU A 70 0.18 -22.42 -2.03
CA LEU A 70 0.14 -23.52 -1.06
C LEU A 70 -0.98 -24.53 -1.33
N GLU A 71 -2.16 -24.07 -1.76
CA GLU A 71 -3.27 -24.95 -2.15
C GLU A 71 -2.93 -25.78 -3.39
N SER A 72 -2.23 -25.21 -4.38
CA SER A 72 -1.81 -25.95 -5.58
C SER A 72 -0.81 -27.07 -5.26
N VAL A 73 0.18 -26.80 -4.39
CA VAL A 73 1.18 -27.79 -3.97
C VAL A 73 0.54 -28.93 -3.17
N ALA A 74 -0.46 -28.63 -2.34
CA ALA A 74 -1.19 -29.64 -1.59
C ALA A 74 -2.03 -30.55 -2.51
N ALA A 75 -2.65 -29.99 -3.56
CA ALA A 75 -3.43 -30.74 -4.54
C ALA A 75 -2.56 -31.71 -5.35
N GLU A 76 -1.39 -31.27 -5.81
CA GLU A 76 -0.43 -32.13 -6.54
C GLU A 76 0.07 -33.30 -5.67
N ALA A 77 0.30 -33.06 -4.38
CA ALA A 77 0.76 -34.09 -3.45
C ALA A 77 -0.31 -35.15 -3.09
N GLU A 78 -1.60 -34.86 -3.30
CA GLU A 78 -2.69 -35.83 -3.13
C GLU A 78 -2.95 -36.66 -4.40
N GLU A 79 -2.72 -36.12 -5.60
CA GLU A 79 -2.87 -36.88 -6.86
C GLU A 79 -1.79 -37.96 -7.06
N ASP A 80 -0.60 -37.79 -6.45
CA ASP A 80 0.52 -38.75 -6.53
C ASP A 80 0.42 -39.92 -5.51
N ARG A 81 -0.70 -40.06 -4.78
CA ARG A 81 -0.96 -41.14 -3.80
C ARG A 81 -1.96 -42.19 -4.29
#